data_AF-A0A9P7AIU8-F1
#
_entry.id   AF-A0A9P7AIU8-F1
#
_cell.length_a   1.000
_cell.length_b   1.000
_cell.length_c   1.000
_cell.angle_alpha   90.00
_cell.angle_beta   90.00
_cell.angle_gamma   90.00
#
_symmetry.space_group_name_H-M   'P 1'
#
loop_
_entity.id
_entity.type
_entity.pdbx_description
1 polymer ?
#
loop_
_entity_poly.entity_id
_entity_poly.type
_entity_poly.pdbx_seq_one_letter_code
_entity_poly.pdbx_strand_id
1 'polypeptide(L)'
;MACVVFEKQNETIHFYPIPKCPLTEILQNEDYRSFTLDAAESWVGQLTVDISQDNMIGMGGFKTAHPGWLTLTPPPISGFGSVSRHEIVVKRPFHQVYPHGVSQGPFKIGRFPVADELPKLFKEANVLYWASSLLQLTYDFIDRRLASSCPPPSPIPRVRFVEAGLALAFVQGPAAASKPGSKTCPIHACYLLEELIDGGDDAFLKFIHNTDANPLLDELDYGYDLAVFFSFTQHVQYVKTGGLAFISDYQGITGLLTDPQILTDPYDIFGDGNIEVAVTMFEEQHICNDYCEWAGLEKYISLDEAVETHDS
;
A
#
# COMPACT_ATOMS: atom_id res chain seq x y z
N MET A 1 -6.67 -27.28 -27.77
CA MET A 1 -5.89 -26.04 -27.60
C MET A 1 -6.91 -24.91 -27.62
N ALA A 2 -7.34 -24.43 -26.45
CA ALA A 2 -8.27 -23.31 -26.37
C ALA A 2 -7.52 -22.04 -26.80
N CYS A 3 -8.13 -21.26 -27.69
CA CYS A 3 -7.59 -19.97 -28.10
C CYS A 3 -7.72 -19.02 -26.90
N VAL A 4 -6.61 -18.70 -26.23
CA VAL A 4 -6.59 -17.67 -25.19
C VAL A 4 -6.95 -16.35 -25.87
N VAL A 5 -8.13 -15.82 -25.58
CA VAL A 5 -8.54 -14.50 -26.08
C VAL A 5 -7.84 -13.48 -25.20
N PHE A 6 -6.80 -12.85 -25.73
CA PHE A 6 -6.15 -11.72 -25.08
C PHE A 6 -7.08 -10.51 -25.11
N GLU A 7 -7.78 -10.26 -24.01
CA GLU A 7 -8.57 -9.04 -23.83
C GLU A 7 -7.65 -7.94 -23.31
N LYS A 8 -7.24 -7.02 -24.18
CA LYS A 8 -6.40 -5.87 -23.83
C LYS A 8 -7.17 -4.57 -23.95
N GLN A 9 -7.04 -3.73 -22.93
CA GLN A 9 -7.54 -2.36 -22.91
C GLN A 9 -6.36 -1.40 -23.09
N ASN A 10 -6.52 -0.37 -23.93
CA ASN A 10 -5.48 0.64 -24.16
C ASN A 10 -6.03 2.02 -23.84
N GLU A 11 -5.29 2.78 -23.04
CA GLU A 11 -5.70 4.08 -22.53
C GLU A 11 -4.62 5.12 -22.75
N THR A 12 -5.03 6.34 -23.11
CA THR A 12 -4.19 7.52 -22.93
C THR A 12 -4.49 8.11 -21.56
N ILE A 13 -3.44 8.29 -20.78
CA ILE A 13 -3.56 8.64 -19.37
C ILE A 13 -2.76 9.90 -19.03
N HIS A 14 -3.19 10.56 -17.96
CA HIS A 14 -2.30 11.37 -17.13
C HIS A 14 -1.94 10.55 -15.88
N PHE A 15 -0.64 10.39 -15.66
CA PHE A 15 -0.06 9.65 -14.55
C PHE A 15 0.48 10.62 -13.50
N TYR A 16 0.11 10.39 -12.25
CA TYR A 16 0.49 11.19 -11.09
C TYR A 16 1.18 10.25 -10.09
N PRO A 17 2.53 10.24 -10.00
CA PRO A 17 3.22 9.38 -9.06
C PRO A 17 2.91 9.79 -7.63
N ILE A 18 2.92 8.81 -6.74
CA ILE A 18 2.86 9.06 -5.30
C ILE A 18 4.28 9.45 -4.86
N PRO A 19 4.49 10.68 -4.35
CA PRO A 19 5.81 11.12 -3.95
C PRO A 19 6.26 10.40 -2.67
N LYS A 20 7.57 10.39 -2.42
CA LYS A 20 8.14 9.98 -1.12
C LYS A 20 8.46 11.26 -0.35
N CYS A 21 7.80 11.45 0.79
CA CYS A 21 7.95 12.65 1.60
C CYS A 21 8.30 12.26 3.04
N PRO A 22 9.34 12.81 3.67
CA PRO A 22 9.60 12.55 5.08
C PRO A 22 8.44 12.99 5.95
N LEU A 23 8.09 12.22 6.99
CA LEU A 23 6.97 12.54 7.87
C LEU A 23 7.08 13.95 8.48
N THR A 24 8.30 14.40 8.78
CA THR A 24 8.54 15.77 9.30
C THR A 24 8.10 16.86 8.33
N GLU A 25 8.28 16.66 7.02
CA GLU A 25 7.86 17.61 6.00
C GLU A 25 6.33 17.61 5.86
N ILE A 26 5.71 16.43 5.87
CA ILE A 26 4.25 16.27 5.87
C ILE A 26 3.60 17.01 7.04
N LEU A 27 4.16 16.90 8.25
CA LEU A 27 3.58 17.52 9.43
C LEU A 27 3.78 19.06 9.44
N GLN A 28 4.88 19.54 8.88
CA GLN A 28 5.22 20.97 8.85
C GLN A 28 4.55 21.75 7.71
N ASN A 29 4.19 21.09 6.61
CA ASN A 29 3.58 21.73 5.45
C ASN A 29 2.16 21.18 5.21
N GLU A 30 1.15 22.05 5.31
CA GLU A 30 -0.25 21.64 5.12
C GLU A 30 -0.52 21.11 3.71
N ASP A 31 0.21 21.60 2.71
CA ASP A 31 0.08 21.15 1.31
C ASP A 31 0.53 19.70 1.12
N TYR A 32 1.29 19.13 2.06
CA TYR A 32 1.81 17.77 2.01
C TYR A 32 1.02 16.77 2.88
N ARG A 33 -0.01 17.22 3.61
CA ARG A 33 -0.82 16.37 4.50
C ARG A 33 -1.73 15.39 3.77
N SER A 34 -1.82 15.48 2.45
CA SER A 34 -2.50 14.50 1.63
C SER A 34 -1.81 14.37 0.29
N PHE A 35 -1.85 13.18 -0.29
CA PHE A 35 -1.56 13.03 -1.70
C PHE A 35 -2.55 13.88 -2.53
N THR A 36 -2.01 14.71 -3.42
CA THR A 36 -2.79 15.56 -4.32
C THR A 36 -2.36 15.33 -5.77
N LEU A 37 -3.26 15.58 -6.71
CA LEU A 37 -2.93 15.53 -8.13
C LEU A 37 -2.35 16.86 -8.57
N ASP A 38 -1.02 16.96 -8.58
CA ASP A 38 -0.36 18.11 -9.19
C ASP A 38 -0.17 17.88 -10.69
N ALA A 39 -0.77 18.76 -11.50
CA ALA A 39 -0.59 18.73 -12.94
C ALA A 39 0.86 19.04 -13.37
N ALA A 40 1.60 19.82 -12.59
CA ALA A 40 3.01 20.14 -12.85
C ALA A 40 3.92 18.92 -12.66
N GLU A 41 3.53 17.99 -11.80
CA GLU A 41 4.23 16.73 -11.53
C GLU A 41 3.56 15.53 -12.22
N SER A 42 2.80 15.77 -13.28
CA SER A 42 2.11 14.71 -14.02
C SER A 42 2.81 14.36 -15.34
N TRP A 43 2.69 13.11 -15.74
CA TRP A 43 3.17 12.62 -17.04
C TRP A 43 2.01 12.20 -17.92
N VAL A 44 2.06 12.57 -19.20
CA VAL A 44 1.15 11.99 -20.20
C VAL A 44 1.73 10.66 -20.66
N GLY A 45 0.89 9.66 -20.86
CA GLY A 45 1.35 8.34 -21.27
C GLY A 45 0.29 7.46 -21.91
N GLN A 46 0.72 6.25 -22.28
CA GLN A 46 -0.15 5.15 -22.70
C GLN A 46 -0.10 4.05 -21.64
N LEU A 47 -1.27 3.50 -21.33
CA LEU A 47 -1.46 2.36 -20.44
C LEU A 47 -2.14 1.24 -21.22
N THR A 48 -1.49 0.08 -21.28
CA THR A 48 -2.13 -1.15 -21.77
C THR A 48 -2.41 -2.05 -20.57
N VAL A 49 -3.63 -2.52 -20.41
CA VAL A 49 -4.04 -3.44 -19.33
C VAL A 49 -4.50 -4.75 -19.93
N ASP A 50 -4.01 -5.88 -19.41
CA ASP A 50 -4.59 -7.18 -19.70
C ASP A 50 -5.77 -7.42 -18.75
N ILE A 51 -6.98 -7.32 -19.29
CA ILE A 51 -8.23 -7.44 -18.52
C ILE A 51 -8.77 -8.87 -18.49
N SER A 52 -8.05 -9.82 -19.10
CA SER A 52 -8.46 -11.22 -19.07
C SER A 52 -8.47 -11.75 -17.63
N GLN A 53 -9.49 -12.54 -17.29
CA GLN A 53 -9.60 -13.15 -15.96
C GLN A 53 -8.51 -14.21 -15.73
N ASP A 54 -8.11 -14.90 -16.80
CA ASP A 54 -7.09 -15.96 -16.75
C ASP A 54 -5.68 -15.41 -16.43
N ASN A 55 -5.40 -14.15 -16.78
CA ASN A 55 -4.12 -13.49 -16.47
C ASN A 55 -4.21 -12.52 -15.29
N MET A 56 -5.31 -12.53 -14.53
CA MET A 56 -5.44 -11.67 -13.34
C MET A 56 -4.38 -12.08 -12.30
N ILE A 57 -3.57 -11.11 -11.85
CA ILE A 57 -2.49 -11.35 -10.88
C ILE A 57 -3.08 -11.74 -9.53
N GLY A 58 -4.17 -11.08 -9.13
CA GLY A 58 -4.83 -11.38 -7.87
C GLY A 58 -6.12 -10.61 -7.68
N MET A 59 -6.92 -11.06 -6.71
CA MET A 59 -8.14 -10.40 -6.27
C MET A 59 -8.14 -10.34 -4.75
N GLY A 60 -8.01 -9.14 -4.21
CA GLY A 60 -8.18 -8.89 -2.78
C GLY A 60 -9.66 -8.72 -2.41
N GLY A 61 -9.91 -8.27 -1.18
CA GLY A 61 -11.28 -8.01 -0.70
C GLY A 61 -12.02 -6.92 -1.48
N PHE A 62 -11.28 -5.91 -1.97
CA PHE A 62 -11.87 -4.69 -2.56
C PHE A 62 -11.32 -4.32 -3.94
N LYS A 63 -10.19 -4.89 -4.35
CA LYS A 63 -9.46 -4.53 -5.57
C LYS A 63 -9.07 -5.77 -6.37
N THR A 64 -9.08 -5.65 -7.68
CA THR A 64 -8.47 -6.61 -8.62
C THR A 64 -7.12 -6.08 -9.06
N ALA A 65 -6.12 -6.95 -9.22
CA ALA A 65 -4.80 -6.65 -9.75
C ALA A 65 -4.62 -7.34 -11.10
N HIS A 66 -4.28 -6.55 -12.12
CA HIS A 66 -4.07 -7.02 -13.49
C HIS A 66 -2.67 -6.63 -13.98
N PRO A 67 -2.05 -7.42 -14.87
CA PRO A 67 -0.80 -7.01 -15.49
C PRO A 67 -1.05 -5.88 -16.49
N GLY A 68 -0.10 -4.96 -16.58
CA GLY A 68 -0.15 -3.87 -17.54
C GLY A 68 1.22 -3.40 -17.99
N TRP A 69 1.21 -2.52 -18.98
CA TRP A 69 2.38 -1.90 -19.55
C TRP A 69 2.19 -0.38 -19.63
N LEU A 70 3.12 0.35 -19.04
CA LEU A 70 3.13 1.82 -19.00
C LEU A 70 4.18 2.39 -19.95
N THR A 71 3.82 3.43 -20.70
CA THR A 71 4.77 4.23 -21.49
C THR A 71 4.50 5.71 -21.25
N LEU A 72 5.39 6.39 -20.53
CA LEU A 72 5.30 7.83 -20.26
C LEU A 72 6.01 8.67 -21.33
N THR A 73 5.54 9.89 -21.57
CA THR A 73 6.08 10.81 -22.59
C THR A 73 6.19 12.24 -22.04
N PRO A 74 7.42 12.81 -21.95
CA PRO A 74 8.69 12.09 -22.06
C PRO A 74 8.84 11.07 -20.91
N PRO A 75 9.61 9.98 -21.08
CA PRO A 75 9.89 9.07 -19.98
C PRO A 75 10.72 9.78 -18.89
N PRO A 76 10.48 9.49 -17.60
CA PRO A 76 11.39 9.87 -16.52
C PRO A 76 12.81 9.36 -16.76
N ILE A 77 13.81 10.05 -16.18
CA ILE A 77 15.23 9.69 -16.33
C ILE A 77 15.53 8.29 -15.74
N SER A 78 14.82 7.93 -14.66
CA SER A 78 14.98 6.66 -13.94
C SER A 78 13.71 6.32 -13.17
N GLY A 79 13.60 5.08 -12.68
CA GLY A 79 12.50 4.63 -11.82
C GLY A 79 11.23 4.25 -12.59
N PHE A 80 10.10 4.27 -11.89
CA PHE A 80 8.80 3.91 -12.43
C PHE A 80 8.45 4.66 -13.73
N GLY A 81 8.09 3.91 -14.77
CA GLY A 81 7.76 4.48 -16.09
C GLY A 81 8.92 5.03 -16.92
N SER A 82 10.19 4.88 -16.49
CA SER A 82 11.38 5.38 -17.22
C SER A 82 11.72 4.63 -18.52
N VAL A 83 11.12 3.46 -18.74
CA VAL A 83 11.29 2.66 -19.96
C VAL A 83 9.97 2.55 -20.72
N SER A 84 10.05 2.37 -22.03
CA SER A 84 8.85 2.08 -22.84
C SER A 84 8.30 0.70 -22.48
N ARG A 85 6.97 0.60 -22.40
CA ARG A 85 6.24 -0.61 -21.98
C ARG A 85 6.77 -1.19 -20.67
N HIS A 86 7.02 -0.32 -19.69
CA HIS A 86 7.37 -0.71 -18.33
C HIS A 86 6.28 -1.62 -17.77
N GLU A 87 6.65 -2.83 -17.34
CA GLU A 87 5.71 -3.80 -16.75
C GLU A 87 5.27 -3.36 -15.37
N ILE A 88 3.96 -3.37 -15.14
CA ILE A 88 3.34 -2.82 -13.93
C ILE A 88 2.15 -3.66 -13.49
N VAL A 89 1.72 -3.45 -12.25
CA VAL A 89 0.43 -3.91 -11.76
C VAL A 89 -0.59 -2.78 -11.88
N VAL A 90 -1.77 -3.10 -12.40
CA VAL A 90 -2.90 -2.20 -12.55
C VAL A 90 -3.98 -2.64 -11.59
N LYS A 91 -4.26 -1.82 -10.58
CA LYS A 91 -5.27 -2.09 -9.56
C LYS A 91 -6.51 -1.25 -9.77
N ARG A 92 -7.67 -1.89 -9.59
CA ARG A 92 -8.99 -1.24 -9.65
C ARG A 92 -9.93 -1.77 -8.58
N PRO A 93 -10.68 -0.89 -7.90
CA PRO A 93 -11.77 -1.29 -7.03
C PRO A 93 -12.82 -2.11 -7.78
N PHE A 94 -13.49 -3.01 -7.07
CA PHE A 94 -14.63 -3.75 -7.60
C PHE A 94 -15.71 -3.94 -6.55
N HIS A 95 -16.93 -4.22 -7.00
CA HIS A 95 -18.00 -4.72 -6.16
C HIS A 95 -18.45 -6.09 -6.64
N GLN A 96 -18.93 -6.90 -5.71
CA GLN A 96 -19.45 -8.23 -6.01
C GLN A 96 -20.87 -8.12 -6.55
N VAL A 97 -21.09 -8.64 -7.76
CA VAL A 97 -22.40 -8.68 -8.41
C VAL A 97 -22.94 -10.09 -8.32
N TYR A 98 -23.96 -10.28 -7.48
CA TYR A 98 -24.61 -11.56 -7.28
C TYR A 98 -25.81 -11.75 -8.23
N PRO A 99 -26.14 -13.00 -8.60
CA PRO A 99 -27.41 -13.32 -9.25
C PRO A 99 -28.60 -12.84 -8.43
N HIS A 100 -29.71 -12.50 -9.09
CA HIS A 100 -30.88 -11.94 -8.44
C HIS A 100 -31.40 -12.85 -7.30
N GLY A 101 -31.59 -12.28 -6.11
CA GLY A 101 -32.11 -12.99 -4.94
C GLY A 101 -31.07 -13.80 -4.16
N VAL A 102 -29.79 -13.71 -4.52
CA VAL A 102 -28.68 -14.39 -3.83
C VAL A 102 -27.75 -13.32 -3.23
N SER A 103 -27.32 -13.52 -1.98
CA SER A 103 -26.38 -12.62 -1.27
C SER A 103 -25.04 -13.26 -0.93
N GLN A 104 -24.86 -14.55 -1.22
CA GLN A 104 -23.64 -15.31 -0.99
C GLN A 104 -23.41 -16.35 -2.09
N GLY A 105 -22.16 -16.67 -2.40
CA GLY A 105 -21.79 -17.65 -3.41
C GLY A 105 -20.99 -17.03 -4.57
N PRO A 106 -20.96 -17.66 -5.76
CA PRO A 106 -20.19 -17.15 -6.89
C PRO A 106 -20.76 -15.80 -7.35
N PHE A 107 -19.89 -14.79 -7.45
CA PHE A 107 -20.23 -13.46 -7.91
C PHE A 107 -19.48 -13.10 -9.20
N LYS A 108 -19.95 -12.06 -9.89
CA LYS A 108 -19.23 -11.41 -10.98
C LYS A 108 -18.56 -10.13 -10.49
N ILE A 109 -17.42 -9.80 -11.07
CA ILE A 109 -16.69 -8.57 -10.77
C ILE A 109 -17.42 -7.40 -11.47
N GLY A 110 -18.02 -6.50 -10.67
CA GLY A 110 -18.60 -5.25 -11.15
C GLY A 110 -17.62 -4.08 -10.99
N ARG A 111 -17.65 -3.12 -11.92
CA ARG A 111 -16.85 -1.89 -11.86
C ARG A 111 -17.68 -0.73 -11.36
N PHE A 112 -17.11 0.04 -10.44
CA PHE A 112 -17.74 1.26 -9.96
C PHE A 112 -17.79 2.32 -11.06
N PRO A 113 -18.80 3.21 -11.06
CA PRO A 113 -18.73 4.46 -11.79
C PRO A 113 -17.51 5.28 -11.36
N VAL A 114 -16.93 6.08 -12.27
CA VAL A 114 -15.72 6.90 -11.99
C VAL A 114 -15.89 7.79 -10.75
N ALA A 115 -17.10 8.34 -10.54
CA ALA A 115 -17.41 9.18 -9.39
C ALA A 115 -17.23 8.47 -8.04
N ASP A 116 -17.40 7.14 -8.01
CA ASP A 116 -17.24 6.31 -6.82
C ASP A 116 -15.87 5.63 -6.78
N GLU A 117 -15.29 5.31 -7.94
CA GLU A 117 -13.98 4.65 -8.07
C GLU A 117 -12.83 5.60 -7.70
N LEU A 118 -12.91 6.85 -8.14
CA LEU A 118 -11.84 7.83 -7.96
C LEU A 118 -11.56 8.13 -6.48
N PRO A 119 -12.55 8.47 -5.62
CA PRO A 119 -12.29 8.69 -4.20
C PRO A 119 -11.66 7.48 -3.50
N LYS A 120 -12.04 6.26 -3.90
CA LYS A 120 -11.46 5.03 -3.36
C LYS A 120 -9.98 4.91 -3.71
N LEU A 121 -9.62 5.11 -4.97
CA LEU A 121 -8.23 5.06 -5.40
C LEU A 121 -7.38 6.19 -4.79
N PHE A 122 -7.94 7.38 -4.58
CA PHE A 122 -7.28 8.44 -3.82
C PHE A 122 -6.99 8.04 -2.38
N LYS A 123 -7.95 7.40 -1.71
CA LYS A 123 -7.78 6.88 -0.36
C LYS A 123 -6.57 5.93 -0.33
N GLU A 124 -6.55 4.94 -1.22
CA GLU A 124 -5.45 3.97 -1.36
C GLU A 124 -4.08 4.63 -1.64
N ALA A 125 -4.03 5.58 -2.58
CA ALA A 125 -2.81 6.33 -2.88
C ALA A 125 -2.30 7.11 -1.66
N ASN A 126 -3.22 7.70 -0.89
CA ASN A 126 -2.89 8.41 0.33
C ASN A 126 -2.38 7.46 1.43
N VAL A 127 -2.94 6.25 1.58
CA VAL A 127 -2.40 5.25 2.51
C VAL A 127 -0.95 4.92 2.15
N LEU A 128 -0.67 4.63 0.87
CA LEU A 128 0.68 4.29 0.43
C LEU A 128 1.69 5.45 0.63
N TYR A 129 1.24 6.68 0.38
CA TYR A 129 2.01 7.90 0.63
C TYR A 129 2.43 8.04 2.11
N TRP A 130 1.47 7.92 3.03
CA TRP A 130 1.73 8.02 4.46
C TRP A 130 2.51 6.81 5.01
N ALA A 131 2.23 5.60 4.51
CA ALA A 131 2.94 4.39 4.92
C ALA A 131 4.43 4.44 4.53
N SER A 132 4.74 4.95 3.34
CA SER A 132 6.12 5.19 2.92
C SER A 132 6.85 6.16 3.86
N SER A 133 6.15 7.20 4.32
CA SER A 133 6.66 8.23 5.23
C SER A 133 6.89 7.69 6.66
N LEU A 134 5.97 6.86 7.15
CA LEU A 134 6.09 6.17 8.44
C LEU A 134 7.20 5.11 8.44
N LEU A 135 7.40 4.40 7.34
CA LEU A 135 8.51 3.47 7.20
C LEU A 135 9.86 4.21 7.17
N GLN A 136 9.93 5.36 6.48
CA GLN A 136 11.11 6.22 6.51
C GLN A 136 11.42 6.73 7.92
N LEU A 137 10.41 7.16 8.69
CA LEU A 137 10.57 7.53 10.10
C LEU A 137 11.25 6.41 10.91
N THR A 138 10.84 5.16 10.68
CA THR A 138 11.44 3.99 11.35
C THR A 138 12.90 3.82 10.95
N TYR A 139 13.24 3.95 9.67
CA TYR A 139 14.63 3.86 9.23
C TYR A 139 15.50 5.00 9.76
N ASP A 140 15.00 6.23 9.81
CA ASP A 140 15.71 7.36 10.42
C ASP A 140 15.97 7.13 11.92
N PHE A 141 15.08 6.42 12.60
CA PHE A 141 15.29 5.99 13.99
C PHE A 141 16.37 4.90 14.08
N ILE A 142 16.29 3.86 13.24
CA ILE A 142 17.28 2.77 13.20
C ILE A 142 18.68 3.30 12.88
N ASP A 143 18.81 4.17 11.90
CA ASP A 143 20.12 4.70 11.46
C ASP A 143 20.80 5.52 12.56
N ARG A 144 20.02 6.28 13.34
CA ARG A 144 20.52 6.95 14.54
C ARG A 144 20.98 5.97 15.62
N ARG A 145 20.29 4.84 15.80
CA ARG A 145 20.71 3.77 16.73
C ARG A 145 21.99 3.10 16.27
N LEU A 146 22.13 2.77 14.98
CA LEU A 146 23.35 2.20 14.41
C LEU A 146 24.56 3.13 14.57
N ALA A 147 24.37 4.44 14.40
CA ALA A 147 25.42 5.44 14.62
C ALA A 147 25.92 5.49 16.08
N SER A 148 25.13 5.01 17.05
CA SER A 148 25.51 4.96 18.47
C SER A 148 26.38 3.74 18.85
N SER A 149 26.84 2.96 17.87
CA SER A 149 27.75 1.79 18.02
C SER A 149 27.18 0.60 18.81
N CYS A 150 25.86 0.47 18.93
CA CYS A 150 25.21 -0.72 19.44
C CYS A 150 24.88 -1.66 18.26
N PRO A 151 25.51 -2.85 18.15
CA PRO A 151 25.22 -3.77 17.05
C PRO A 151 23.78 -4.32 17.17
N PRO A 152 23.02 -4.40 16.07
CA PRO A 152 21.68 -4.99 16.09
C PRO A 152 21.76 -6.51 16.32
N PRO A 153 20.67 -7.13 16.81
CA PRO A 153 20.62 -8.57 17.07
C PRO A 153 20.75 -9.41 15.79
N SER A 154 20.38 -8.83 14.65
CA SER A 154 20.44 -9.44 13.32
C SER A 154 20.61 -8.36 12.24
N PRO A 155 21.02 -8.72 11.01
CA PRO A 155 21.12 -7.77 9.91
C PRO A 155 19.78 -7.04 9.67
N ILE A 156 19.80 -5.71 9.70
CA ILE A 156 18.59 -4.90 9.52
C ILE A 156 18.06 -5.05 8.08
N PRO A 157 16.85 -5.59 7.88
CA PRO A 157 16.22 -5.61 6.57
C PRO A 157 15.98 -4.20 6.03
N ARG A 158 16.32 -3.99 4.75
CA ARG A 158 16.01 -2.76 4.02
C ARG A 158 14.93 -3.05 3.01
N VAL A 159 13.72 -2.67 3.36
CA VAL A 159 12.51 -2.81 2.54
C VAL A 159 11.99 -1.44 2.15
N ARG A 160 11.13 -1.41 1.14
CA ARG A 160 10.37 -0.22 0.77
C ARG A 160 9.00 -0.61 0.25
N PHE A 161 8.07 0.32 0.29
CA PHE A 161 6.86 0.20 -0.49
C PHE A 161 7.15 0.37 -1.98
N VAL A 162 6.27 -0.23 -2.78
CA VAL A 162 6.33 -0.14 -4.24
C VAL A 162 6.28 1.29 -4.74
N GLU A 163 7.00 1.58 -5.82
CA GLU A 163 6.75 2.81 -6.56
C GLU A 163 5.37 2.72 -7.22
N ALA A 164 4.58 3.79 -7.11
CA ALA A 164 3.19 3.77 -7.51
C ALA A 164 2.69 5.15 -7.92
N GLY A 165 1.50 5.19 -8.51
CA GLY A 165 0.81 6.43 -8.84
C GLY A 165 -0.62 6.22 -9.34
N LEU A 166 -1.39 7.30 -9.37
CA LEU A 166 -2.72 7.29 -9.98
C LEU A 166 -2.64 7.61 -11.47
N ALA A 167 -3.35 6.83 -12.28
CA ALA A 167 -3.55 7.09 -13.69
C ALA A 167 -5.01 7.44 -13.97
N LEU A 168 -5.22 8.57 -14.65
CA LEU A 168 -6.54 9.01 -15.10
C LEU A 168 -6.64 8.87 -16.61
N ALA A 169 -7.61 8.10 -17.09
CA ALA A 169 -7.89 7.93 -18.51
C ALA A 169 -9.05 8.81 -18.97
N PHE A 170 -8.85 9.48 -20.11
CA PHE A 170 -9.78 10.48 -20.64
C PHE A 170 -10.52 9.94 -21.87
N VAL A 171 -11.80 10.31 -22.02
CA VAL A 171 -12.59 9.93 -23.20
C VAL A 171 -11.92 10.45 -24.47
N GLN A 172 -11.62 9.59 -25.43
CA GLN A 172 -11.11 10.04 -26.72
C GLN A 172 -12.23 10.15 -27.76
N GLY A 173 -12.11 11.09 -28.69
CA GLY A 173 -12.98 11.20 -29.87
C GLY A 173 -14.06 12.31 -29.79
N PRO A 174 -14.99 12.35 -30.75
CA PRO A 174 -15.94 13.47 -30.91
C PRO A 174 -16.89 13.67 -29.71
N ALA A 175 -17.06 12.66 -28.86
CA ALA A 175 -17.79 12.77 -27.59
C ALA A 175 -17.04 13.56 -26.51
N ALA A 176 -15.71 13.73 -26.62
CA ALA A 176 -14.91 14.61 -25.77
C ALA A 176 -15.19 16.10 -26.02
N ALA A 177 -15.70 16.44 -27.21
CA ALA A 177 -16.16 17.78 -27.57
C ALA A 177 -17.55 18.07 -26.97
N SER A 178 -17.67 17.98 -25.65
CA SER A 178 -18.91 18.31 -24.95
C SER A 178 -19.08 19.84 -24.88
N LYS A 179 -20.00 20.38 -25.69
CA LYS A 179 -20.45 21.79 -25.75
C LYS A 179 -19.35 22.86 -26.03
N PRO A 180 -19.62 23.87 -26.87
CA PRO A 180 -18.73 25.02 -27.00
C PRO A 180 -18.62 25.72 -25.63
N GLY A 181 -17.46 25.60 -24.98
CA GLY A 181 -17.17 26.21 -23.68
C GLY A 181 -16.71 25.27 -22.56
N SER A 182 -16.87 23.94 -22.68
CA SER A 182 -16.29 22.99 -21.72
C SER A 182 -14.84 22.69 -22.10
N LYS A 183 -13.88 23.16 -21.30
CA LYS A 183 -12.44 22.97 -21.56
C LYS A 183 -11.89 21.63 -21.04
N THR A 184 -12.72 20.76 -20.47
CA THR A 184 -12.27 19.53 -19.81
C THR A 184 -12.83 18.29 -20.49
N CYS A 185 -11.93 17.44 -20.99
CA CYS A 185 -12.26 16.10 -21.42
C CYS A 185 -12.67 15.27 -20.19
N PRO A 186 -13.82 14.57 -20.18
CA PRO A 186 -14.22 13.80 -19.02
C PRO A 186 -13.30 12.60 -18.79
N ILE A 187 -12.98 12.34 -17.52
CA ILE A 187 -12.33 11.10 -17.07
C ILE A 187 -13.34 9.98 -17.19
N HIS A 188 -12.95 8.84 -17.76
CA HIS A 188 -13.82 7.67 -17.90
C HIS A 188 -13.32 6.43 -17.17
N ALA A 189 -12.06 6.42 -16.74
CA ALA A 189 -11.50 5.41 -15.85
C ALA A 189 -10.35 5.99 -15.02
N CYS A 190 -10.12 5.40 -13.86
CA CYS A 190 -8.98 5.66 -13.02
C CYS A 190 -8.36 4.33 -12.55
N TYR A 191 -7.05 4.35 -12.32
CA TYR A 191 -6.26 3.18 -11.97
C TYR A 191 -5.22 3.55 -10.91
N LEU A 192 -4.95 2.64 -9.97
CA LEU A 192 -3.73 2.68 -9.18
C LEU A 192 -2.70 1.80 -9.89
N LEU A 193 -1.60 2.41 -10.31
CA LEU A 193 -0.49 1.71 -10.95
C LEU A 193 0.61 1.50 -9.93
N GLU A 194 1.16 0.30 -9.88
CA GLU A 194 2.27 -0.05 -8.99
C GLU A 194 3.37 -0.78 -9.75
N GLU A 195 4.60 -0.71 -9.24
CA GLU A 195 5.69 -1.53 -9.73
C GLU A 195 5.34 -3.01 -9.62
N LEU A 196 5.72 -3.78 -10.65
CA LEU A 196 5.53 -5.22 -10.60
C LEU A 196 6.53 -5.81 -9.62
N ILE A 197 6.00 -6.48 -8.59
CA ILE A 197 6.77 -7.32 -7.70
C ILE A 197 7.04 -8.65 -8.44
N ASP A 198 8.20 -8.76 -9.08
CA ASP A 198 8.66 -10.02 -9.67
C ASP A 198 9.27 -10.89 -8.57
N GLY A 199 8.45 -11.77 -8.01
CA GLY A 199 8.87 -12.72 -6.98
C GLY A 199 9.77 -13.83 -7.52
N GLY A 200 9.85 -14.06 -8.83
CA GLY A 200 10.46 -15.26 -9.38
C GLY A 200 9.84 -16.52 -8.73
N ASP A 201 10.64 -17.24 -7.95
CA ASP A 201 10.21 -18.41 -7.16
C ASP A 201 9.72 -18.06 -5.74
N ASP A 202 9.92 -16.82 -5.27
CA ASP A 202 9.45 -16.36 -3.97
C ASP A 202 7.93 -16.17 -3.96
N ALA A 203 7.29 -16.68 -2.90
CA ALA A 203 5.87 -16.47 -2.68
C ALA A 203 5.59 -15.02 -2.25
N PHE A 204 4.47 -14.46 -2.72
CA PHE A 204 3.90 -13.26 -2.11
C PHE A 204 3.37 -13.61 -0.72
N LEU A 205 3.89 -12.95 0.31
CA LEU A 205 3.59 -13.25 1.71
C LEU A 205 2.84 -12.10 2.37
N LYS A 206 1.92 -12.45 3.27
CA LYS A 206 1.38 -11.53 4.27
C LYS A 206 2.10 -11.80 5.58
N PHE A 207 2.88 -10.82 6.04
CA PHE A 207 3.76 -10.93 7.20
C PHE A 207 3.06 -10.55 8.51
N ILE A 208 2.20 -9.53 8.45
CA ILE A 208 1.44 -8.99 9.59
C ILE A 208 -0.02 -8.84 9.13
N HIS A 209 -0.97 -9.08 10.05
CA HIS A 209 -2.39 -8.87 9.82
C HIS A 209 -2.89 -7.63 10.55
N ASN A 210 -3.80 -6.84 9.99
CA ASN A 210 -4.36 -5.64 10.63
C ASN A 210 -5.14 -5.85 11.93
N THR A 211 -5.29 -7.10 12.38
CA THR A 211 -5.92 -7.47 13.66
C THR A 211 -4.91 -7.92 14.72
N ASP A 212 -3.63 -8.04 14.37
CA ASP A 212 -2.58 -8.56 15.25
C ASP A 212 -1.24 -7.85 14.97
N ALA A 213 -0.63 -7.31 16.00
CA ALA A 213 0.68 -6.64 15.90
C ALA A 213 1.87 -7.61 15.77
N ASN A 214 1.62 -8.92 15.86
CA ASN A 214 2.65 -9.96 15.86
C ASN A 214 2.78 -10.66 14.49
N PRO A 215 3.89 -11.38 14.25
CA PRO A 215 4.09 -12.15 13.03
C PRO A 215 2.93 -13.11 12.74
N LEU A 216 2.44 -13.10 11.50
CA LEU A 216 1.45 -14.07 11.01
C LEU A 216 2.08 -15.44 10.68
N LEU A 217 3.40 -15.45 10.44
CA LEU A 217 4.17 -16.61 10.01
C LEU A 217 4.71 -17.40 11.21
N ASP A 218 4.84 -18.72 11.06
CA ASP A 218 5.49 -19.56 12.06
C ASP A 218 7.03 -19.39 11.99
N GLU A 219 7.75 -19.69 13.07
CA GLU A 219 9.22 -19.52 13.16
C GLU A 219 10.02 -20.24 12.07
N LEU A 220 9.45 -21.32 11.50
CA LEU A 220 10.09 -22.12 10.45
C LEU A 220 9.72 -21.67 9.03
N ASP A 221 8.77 -20.74 8.90
CA ASP A 221 8.31 -20.26 7.61
C ASP A 221 9.32 -19.27 6.99
N TYR A 222 9.46 -19.36 5.67
CA TYR A 222 10.21 -18.36 4.92
C TYR A 222 9.59 -16.98 5.12
N GLY A 223 10.41 -15.99 5.50
CA GLY A 223 9.96 -14.63 5.76
C GLY A 223 9.62 -14.34 7.23
N TYR A 224 9.70 -15.32 8.14
CA TYR A 224 9.48 -15.08 9.57
C TYR A 224 10.35 -13.95 10.14
N ASP A 225 11.65 -13.94 9.83
CA ASP A 225 12.56 -12.86 10.29
C ASP A 225 12.12 -11.46 9.82
N LEU A 226 11.53 -11.36 8.62
CA LEU A 226 10.95 -10.11 8.13
C LEU A 226 9.68 -9.76 8.92
N ALA A 227 8.82 -10.73 9.22
CA ALA A 227 7.63 -10.50 10.03
C ALA A 227 7.99 -10.01 11.45
N VAL A 228 9.00 -10.61 12.09
CA VAL A 228 9.55 -10.15 13.38
C VAL A 228 10.07 -8.72 13.28
N PHE A 229 10.83 -8.41 12.22
CA PHE A 229 11.26 -7.05 11.95
C PHE A 229 10.08 -6.09 11.78
N PHE A 230 9.01 -6.47 11.07
CA PHE A 230 7.82 -5.64 10.90
C PHE A 230 7.07 -5.39 12.20
N SER A 231 6.95 -6.38 13.09
CA SER A 231 6.43 -6.15 14.45
C SER A 231 7.25 -5.09 15.21
N PHE A 232 8.57 -5.09 15.06
CA PHE A 232 9.41 -4.03 15.61
C PHE A 232 9.15 -2.66 14.95
N THR A 233 8.98 -2.61 13.62
CA THR A 233 8.65 -1.34 12.94
C THR A 233 7.34 -0.73 13.43
N GLN A 234 6.33 -1.55 13.73
CA GLN A 234 5.06 -1.12 14.32
C GLN A 234 5.28 -0.45 15.66
N HIS A 235 6.08 -1.07 16.54
CA HIS A 235 6.39 -0.53 17.85
C HIS A 235 7.14 0.82 17.77
N VAL A 236 8.12 0.94 16.88
CA VAL A 236 8.79 2.24 16.65
C VAL A 236 7.79 3.31 16.23
N GLN A 237 6.91 3.00 15.27
CA GLN A 237 5.91 3.95 14.78
C GLN A 237 4.91 4.34 15.87
N TYR A 238 4.40 3.37 16.62
CA TYR A 238 3.50 3.59 17.75
C TYR A 238 4.11 4.56 18.76
N VAL A 239 5.32 4.29 19.25
CA VAL A 239 6.01 5.16 20.21
C VAL A 239 6.31 6.54 19.61
N LYS A 240 6.77 6.60 18.35
CA LYS A 240 7.17 7.87 17.72
C LYS A 240 6.01 8.77 17.35
N THR A 241 4.82 8.21 17.16
CA THR A 241 3.59 8.95 16.91
C THR A 241 2.81 9.24 18.19
N GLY A 242 3.29 8.79 19.36
CA GLY A 242 2.60 8.96 20.64
C GLY A 242 1.32 8.12 20.74
N GLY A 243 1.34 6.92 20.17
CA GLY A 243 0.22 5.98 20.15
C GLY A 243 -0.85 6.28 19.09
N LEU A 244 -0.61 7.23 18.18
CA LEU A 244 -1.63 7.69 17.24
C LEU A 244 -1.69 6.87 15.94
N ALA A 245 -0.56 6.34 15.48
CA ALA A 245 -0.50 5.64 14.21
C ALA A 245 0.65 4.64 14.08
N PHE A 246 0.38 3.53 13.38
CA PHE A 246 1.41 2.63 12.88
C PHE A 246 0.92 1.89 11.63
N ILE A 247 1.85 1.36 10.84
CA ILE A 247 1.56 0.58 9.64
C ILE A 247 1.25 -0.85 10.05
N SER A 248 0.20 -1.46 9.49
CA SER A 248 -0.06 -2.89 9.58
C SER A 248 -0.30 -3.47 8.18
N ASP A 249 -0.78 -4.71 8.09
CA ASP A 249 -0.96 -5.44 6.83
C ASP A 249 0.30 -5.45 5.94
N TYR A 250 1.47 -5.64 6.55
CA TYR A 250 2.70 -5.81 5.81
C TYR A 250 2.60 -7.03 4.89
N GLN A 251 2.68 -6.81 3.58
CA GLN A 251 2.63 -7.87 2.57
C GLN A 251 3.45 -7.52 1.32
N GLY A 252 3.99 -8.55 0.66
CA GLY A 252 4.87 -8.40 -0.49
C GLY A 252 5.87 -9.55 -0.60
N ILE A 253 7.10 -9.24 -1.03
CA ILE A 253 8.24 -10.16 -1.06
C ILE A 253 9.43 -9.56 -0.31
N THR A 254 10.54 -10.30 -0.25
CA THR A 254 11.79 -9.82 0.35
C THR A 254 12.25 -8.51 -0.30
N GLY A 255 12.13 -7.39 0.42
CA GLY A 255 12.58 -6.06 -0.02
C GLY A 255 11.47 -5.12 -0.55
N LEU A 256 10.35 -5.66 -1.06
CA LEU A 256 9.27 -4.86 -1.67
C LEU A 256 7.92 -5.16 -1.05
N LEU A 257 7.25 -4.10 -0.60
CA LEU A 257 5.96 -4.15 0.08
C LEU A 257 4.87 -3.44 -0.73
N THR A 258 3.64 -3.89 -0.65
CA THR A 258 2.47 -3.26 -1.29
C THR A 258 1.24 -3.34 -0.38
N ASP A 259 0.18 -2.63 -0.76
CA ASP A 259 -1.12 -2.62 -0.08
C ASP A 259 -1.02 -2.51 1.46
N PRO A 260 -0.32 -1.48 1.99
CA PRO A 260 -0.28 -1.26 3.42
C PRO A 260 -1.67 -0.92 3.98
N GLN A 261 -1.84 -1.17 5.27
CA GLN A 261 -2.87 -0.51 6.07
C GLN A 261 -2.17 0.41 7.09
N ILE A 262 -2.78 1.54 7.42
CA ILE A 262 -2.37 2.36 8.57
C ILE A 262 -3.48 2.26 9.60
N LEU A 263 -3.13 1.90 10.83
CA LEU A 263 -4.05 1.87 11.95
C LEU A 263 -3.93 3.18 12.72
N THR A 264 -5.08 3.80 13.02
CA THR A 264 -5.15 5.10 13.73
C THR A 264 -6.24 5.12 14.79
N ASP A 265 -5.97 5.88 15.88
CA ASP A 265 -6.91 6.17 16.96
C ASP A 265 -6.96 7.69 17.21
N PRO A 266 -8.14 8.31 17.44
CA PRO A 266 -9.47 7.70 17.55
C PRO A 266 -10.31 7.72 16.25
N TYR A 267 -9.69 8.00 15.09
CA TYR A 267 -10.42 8.14 13.81
C TYR A 267 -9.73 7.36 12.70
N ASP A 268 -10.50 6.67 11.84
CA ASP A 268 -10.01 6.26 10.51
C ASP A 268 -9.86 7.48 9.60
N ILE A 269 -8.61 7.90 9.38
CA ILE A 269 -8.28 9.00 8.47
C ILE A 269 -7.58 8.51 7.18
N PHE A 270 -7.33 7.20 7.05
CA PHE A 270 -6.45 6.68 6.00
C PHE A 270 -7.10 5.64 5.11
N GLY A 271 -7.72 4.57 5.64
CA GLY A 271 -8.03 3.36 4.86
C GLY A 271 -9.24 2.60 5.39
N ASP A 272 -10.08 2.04 4.51
CA ASP A 272 -11.29 1.29 4.90
C ASP A 272 -10.98 0.05 5.80
N GLY A 273 -9.71 -0.36 5.89
CA GLY A 273 -9.24 -1.44 6.76
C GLY A 273 -8.77 -1.01 8.14
N ASN A 274 -9.02 0.23 8.58
CA ASN A 274 -8.68 0.66 9.94
C ASN A 274 -9.50 -0.11 10.98
N ILE A 275 -8.82 -0.62 12.00
CA ILE A 275 -9.41 -1.29 13.15
C ILE A 275 -9.00 -0.48 14.38
N GLU A 276 -9.81 0.51 14.76
CA GLU A 276 -9.50 1.47 15.85
C GLU A 276 -9.10 0.74 17.14
N VAL A 277 -9.84 -0.33 17.50
CA VAL A 277 -9.56 -1.14 18.68
C VAL A 277 -8.16 -1.78 18.66
N ALA A 278 -7.60 -2.08 17.48
CA ALA A 278 -6.26 -2.66 17.38
C ALA A 278 -5.16 -1.67 17.79
N VAL A 279 -5.40 -0.36 17.64
CA VAL A 279 -4.47 0.66 18.13
C VAL A 279 -4.51 0.76 19.65
N THR A 280 -5.72 0.76 20.23
CA THR A 280 -5.88 0.75 21.69
C THR A 280 -5.31 -0.51 22.33
N MET A 281 -5.45 -1.66 21.65
CA MET A 281 -4.94 -2.95 22.13
C MET A 281 -3.46 -3.19 21.78
N PHE A 282 -2.77 -2.24 21.13
CA PHE A 282 -1.39 -2.45 20.71
C PHE A 282 -0.48 -2.81 21.90
N GLU A 283 -0.60 -2.06 23.01
CA GLU A 283 0.19 -2.31 24.22
C GLU A 283 -0.14 -3.67 24.86
N GLU A 284 -1.37 -4.18 24.71
CA GLU A 284 -1.78 -5.49 25.24
C GLU A 284 -1.34 -6.65 24.34
N GLN A 285 -1.27 -6.43 23.03
CA GLN A 285 -1.05 -7.48 22.04
C GLN A 285 0.41 -7.58 21.59
N HIS A 286 1.13 -6.48 21.51
CA HIS A 286 2.47 -6.47 20.93
C HIS A 286 3.48 -7.18 21.82
N ILE A 287 4.08 -8.26 21.29
CA ILE A 287 5.18 -8.97 21.96
C ILE A 287 6.50 -8.38 21.50
N CYS A 288 7.23 -7.75 22.42
CA CYS A 288 8.57 -7.24 22.13
C CYS A 288 9.51 -8.37 21.72
N ASN A 289 10.31 -8.12 20.68
CA ASN A 289 11.36 -9.01 20.21
C ASN A 289 12.75 -8.37 20.37
N ASP A 290 13.79 -9.10 19.96
CA ASP A 290 15.19 -8.67 20.09
C ASP A 290 15.47 -7.29 19.47
N TYR A 291 14.79 -6.90 18.39
CA TYR A 291 14.94 -5.57 17.81
C TYR A 291 14.34 -4.49 18.71
N CYS A 292 13.19 -4.75 19.35
CA CYS A 292 12.58 -3.84 20.32
C CYS A 292 13.50 -3.61 21.52
N GLU A 293 14.09 -4.70 22.05
CA GLU A 293 15.03 -4.64 23.17
C GLU A 293 16.31 -3.88 22.80
N TRP A 294 16.90 -4.20 21.65
CA TRP A 294 18.08 -3.50 21.12
C TRP A 294 17.83 -2.01 20.92
N ALA A 295 16.64 -1.66 20.44
CA ALA A 295 16.22 -0.28 20.25
C ALA A 295 15.90 0.45 21.56
N GLY A 296 15.89 -0.25 22.70
CA GLY A 296 15.54 0.28 24.01
C GLY A 296 14.10 0.79 24.07
N LEU A 297 13.18 0.09 23.42
CA LEU A 297 11.75 0.36 23.52
C LEU A 297 11.20 -0.23 24.84
N GLU A 298 10.22 0.44 25.42
CA GLU A 298 9.60 -0.01 26.67
C GLU A 298 8.79 -1.28 26.42
N LYS A 299 8.91 -2.26 27.32
CA LYS A 299 8.09 -3.47 27.25
C LYS A 299 6.73 -3.17 27.84
N TYR A 300 5.67 -3.54 27.13
CA TYR A 300 4.34 -3.58 27.70
C TYR A 300 4.19 -4.88 28.47
N ILE A 301 3.90 -4.78 29.77
CA ILE A 301 3.68 -5.94 30.64
C ILE A 301 2.20 -6.32 30.47
N SER A 302 1.92 -7.56 30.10
CA SER A 302 0.54 -8.04 30.09
C SER A 302 -0.02 -7.98 31.52
N LEU A 303 -1.30 -7.60 31.67
CA LEU A 303 -1.92 -7.52 33.00
C LEU A 303 -1.86 -8.85 33.78
N ASP A 304 -1.72 -9.98 33.08
CA ASP A 304 -1.59 -11.30 33.69
C ASP A 304 -0.20 -11.53 34.33
N GLU A 305 0.88 -10.98 33.78
CA GLU A 305 2.22 -11.04 34.36
C GLU A 305 2.41 -10.08 35.56
N ALA A 306 1.66 -8.99 35.59
CA ALA A 306 1.69 -8.04 36.71
C ALA A 306 1.16 -8.65 38.02
N VAL A 307 0.28 -9.67 37.94
CA VAL A 307 -0.30 -10.34 39.10
C VAL A 307 0.68 -11.32 39.75
N GLU A 308 1.59 -11.94 39.00
CA GLU A 308 2.57 -12.90 39.57
C GLU A 308 3.71 -12.22 40.34
N THR A 309 3.99 -10.94 40.06
CA THR A 309 5.08 -10.20 40.74
C THR A 309 4.73 -9.69 42.15
N HIS A 310 3.49 -9.88 42.61
CA HIS A 310 3.05 -9.47 43.95
C HIS A 310 2.95 -10.61 44.97
N ASP A 311 3.20 -11.86 44.57
CA ASP A 311 3.13 -13.05 45.44
C ASP A 311 4.50 -13.77 45.62
N SER A 312 5.62 -13.05 45.44
CA SER A 312 6.98 -13.55 45.74
C SER A 312 7.73 -12.77 46.82
#